data_AF-A0AAW1VE43-F1
#
_entry.id   AF-A0AAW1VE43-F1
#
_cell.length_a   1.000
_cell.length_b   1.000
_cell.length_c   1.000
_cell.angle_alpha   90.00
_cell.angle_beta   90.00
_cell.angle_gamma   90.00
#
_symmetry.space_group_name_H-M   'P 1'
#
loop_
_entity.id
_entity.type
_entity.pdbx_description
1 polymer ?
#
loop_
_entity_poly.entity_id
_entity_poly.type
_entity_poly.pdbx_seq_one_letter_code
_entity_poly.pdbx_strand_id
1 'polypeptide(L)'
;MKYSLFVLLIAFASSDAFMYDSEELRKVGFVQPFIVDILVQIGSNNACRHMKESIMEERNKTIECLATIKSNNSFCHTFVHHFGRCTKKLVDKVESCIETKIQGAPTAVVDVLVAQLRFICETDGEHILEIFNPCIYKTLFMKDEKNCTRTFDRHIHNSAKEDKKMIPVVCKETLEYKTCIDEPFKAKCQNEITRNTVQEIFRGAMTPCKEINNI
;
A
#
# COMPACT_ATOMS: atom_id res chain seq x y z
N MET A 1 -5.79 11.87 9.80
CA MET A 1 -4.90 11.71 8.61
C MET A 1 -5.75 11.82 7.36
N LYS A 2 -5.29 12.54 6.32
CA LYS A 2 -6.08 12.93 5.13
C LYS A 2 -5.51 12.36 3.81
N TYR A 3 -4.80 11.24 3.87
CA TYR A 3 -4.33 10.55 2.67
C TYR A 3 -4.95 9.16 2.67
N SER A 4 -5.80 8.89 1.67
CA SER A 4 -6.33 7.56 1.42
C SER A 4 -5.15 6.59 1.25
N LEU A 5 -5.25 5.39 1.83
CA LEU A 5 -4.28 4.31 1.67
C LEU A 5 -3.90 4.11 0.20
N PHE A 6 -4.85 4.35 -0.72
CA PHE A 6 -4.64 4.28 -2.16
C PHE A 6 -3.70 5.38 -2.70
N VAL A 7 -3.85 6.62 -2.22
CA VAL A 7 -2.92 7.73 -2.54
C VAL A 7 -1.53 7.46 -1.95
N LEU A 8 -1.45 6.80 -0.80
CA LEU A 8 -0.18 6.39 -0.20
C LEU A 8 0.51 5.27 -0.98
N LEU A 9 -0.26 4.32 -1.50
CA LEU A 9 0.24 3.24 -2.34
C LEU A 9 0.67 3.73 -3.73
N ILE A 10 -0.03 4.72 -4.30
CA ILE A 10 0.40 5.38 -5.54
C ILE A 10 1.61 6.28 -5.29
N ALA A 11 1.65 7.04 -4.19
CA ALA A 11 2.82 7.82 -3.79
C ALA A 11 4.05 6.92 -3.53
N PHE A 12 3.84 5.68 -3.07
CA PHE A 12 4.88 4.67 -2.94
C PHE A 12 5.42 4.24 -4.30
N ALA A 13 4.54 3.93 -5.26
CA ALA A 13 4.92 3.59 -6.63
C ALA A 13 5.57 4.77 -7.39
N SER A 14 5.13 6.01 -7.12
CA SER A 14 5.60 7.24 -7.79
C SER A 14 6.69 7.99 -7.03
N SER A 15 7.21 7.45 -5.92
CA SER A 15 8.30 8.10 -5.20
C SER A 15 9.58 8.01 -6.04
N ASP A 16 10.32 9.12 -6.15
CA ASP A 16 11.59 9.26 -6.87
C ASP A 16 12.68 8.22 -6.48
N ALA A 17 12.39 7.37 -5.49
CA ALA A 17 13.24 6.34 -4.92
C ALA A 17 13.49 5.12 -5.82
N PHE A 18 12.78 4.96 -6.95
CA PHE A 18 13.06 3.87 -7.91
C PHE A 18 14.10 4.26 -8.97
N MET A 19 14.37 5.55 -9.17
CA MET A 19 15.12 6.05 -10.34
C MET A 19 16.55 6.54 -10.09
N TYR A 20 17.01 6.63 -8.83
CA TYR A 20 18.38 7.06 -8.56
C TYR A 20 19.32 5.90 -8.27
N ASP A 21 20.48 5.98 -8.91
CA ASP A 21 21.57 5.01 -8.89
C ASP A 21 21.90 4.46 -7.49
N SER A 22 22.30 3.19 -7.52
CA SER A 22 22.37 2.16 -6.48
C SER A 22 23.15 2.45 -5.19
N GLU A 23 23.75 3.63 -5.04
CA GLU A 23 24.63 3.97 -3.92
C GLU A 23 24.03 4.98 -2.92
N GLU A 24 23.18 5.91 -3.39
CA GLU A 24 22.48 6.83 -2.48
C GLU A 24 21.22 6.22 -1.88
N LEU A 25 20.49 5.34 -2.58
CA LEU A 25 19.32 4.63 -2.01
C LEU A 25 19.68 3.74 -0.82
N ARG A 26 20.91 3.22 -0.78
CA ARG A 26 21.48 2.56 0.41
C ARG A 26 21.59 3.49 1.60
N LYS A 27 21.76 4.79 1.38
CA LYS A 27 21.84 5.82 2.40
C LYS A 27 20.48 6.44 2.73
N VAL A 28 19.55 6.52 1.77
CA VAL A 28 18.26 7.22 2.01
C VAL A 28 17.24 6.36 2.74
N GLY A 29 17.30 5.02 2.69
CA GLY A 29 16.57 4.14 3.64
C GLY A 29 15.09 4.48 3.88
N PHE A 30 14.41 5.15 2.93
CA PHE A 30 13.18 5.92 3.20
C PHE A 30 11.90 5.13 2.91
N VAL A 31 12.02 4.04 2.15
CA VAL A 31 10.90 3.18 1.73
C VAL A 31 10.51 2.21 2.85
N GLN A 32 11.48 1.74 3.64
CA GLN A 32 11.31 0.78 4.73
C GLN A 32 10.59 1.36 5.98
N PRO A 33 10.86 2.61 6.41
CA PRO A 33 10.20 3.22 7.56
C PRO A 33 8.72 3.49 7.33
N PHE A 34 8.30 3.88 6.12
CA PHE A 34 6.93 4.35 5.88
C PHE A 34 5.88 3.26 6.10
N ILE A 35 6.12 2.04 5.58
CA ILE A 35 5.18 0.93 5.76
C ILE A 35 5.17 0.45 7.20
N VAL A 36 6.36 0.38 7.81
CA VAL A 36 6.51 0.07 9.23
C VAL A 36 5.75 1.09 10.08
N ASP A 37 5.76 2.36 9.70
CA ASP A 37 5.02 3.43 10.37
C ASP A 37 3.50 3.32 10.16
N ILE A 38 3.02 2.83 9.01
CA ILE A 38 1.59 2.50 8.83
C ILE A 38 1.18 1.39 9.81
N LEU A 39 1.97 0.31 9.90
CA LEU A 39 1.69 -0.78 10.84
C LEU A 39 1.70 -0.30 12.30
N VAL A 40 2.64 0.58 12.64
CA VAL A 40 2.73 1.20 13.97
C VAL A 40 1.57 2.14 14.23
N GLN A 41 1.08 2.89 13.24
CA GLN A 41 -0.10 3.74 13.39
C GLN A 41 -1.36 2.90 13.65
N ILE A 42 -1.52 1.78 12.95
CA ILE A 42 -2.59 0.81 13.23
C ILE A 42 -2.45 0.29 14.67
N GLY A 43 -1.23 -0.10 15.07
CA GLY A 43 -0.91 -0.55 16.42
C GLY A 43 -0.86 0.55 17.49
N SER A 44 -1.08 1.82 17.14
CA SER A 44 -1.13 2.94 18.08
C SER A 44 -2.56 3.31 18.49
N ASN A 45 -3.54 2.50 18.10
CA ASN A 45 -4.91 2.67 18.58
C ASN A 45 -5.01 2.46 20.10
N ASN A 46 -6.13 2.86 20.70
CA ASN A 46 -6.33 2.72 22.15
C ASN A 46 -6.31 1.27 22.65
N ALA A 47 -6.72 0.29 21.83
CA ALA A 47 -6.70 -1.12 22.19
C ALA A 47 -5.27 -1.67 22.38
N CYS A 48 -4.32 -1.16 21.59
CA CYS A 48 -2.91 -1.56 21.63
C CYS A 48 -2.05 -0.77 22.64
N ARG A 49 -2.65 0.11 23.47
CA ARG A 49 -1.88 1.01 24.36
C ARG A 49 -0.91 0.26 25.29
N HIS A 50 -1.31 -0.90 25.80
CA HIS A 50 -0.50 -1.73 26.70
C HIS A 50 0.68 -2.43 26.00
N MET A 51 0.69 -2.46 24.66
CA MET A 51 1.73 -3.09 23.84
C MET A 51 2.63 -2.09 23.12
N LYS A 52 2.43 -0.79 23.35
CA LYS A 52 3.12 0.28 22.61
C LYS A 52 4.64 0.12 22.59
N GLU A 53 5.27 -0.13 23.73
CA GLU A 53 6.72 -0.31 23.82
C GLU A 53 7.20 -1.52 23.02
N SER A 54 6.47 -2.62 23.11
CA SER A 54 6.81 -3.85 22.39
C SER A 54 6.59 -3.74 20.88
N ILE A 55 5.60 -2.96 20.44
CA ILE A 55 5.40 -2.61 19.01
C ILE A 55 6.54 -1.73 18.51
N MET A 56 7.00 -0.77 19.31
CA MET A 56 8.14 0.10 18.96
C MET A 56 9.46 -0.67 18.90
N GLU A 57 9.66 -1.63 19.80
CA GLU A 57 10.81 -2.54 19.76
C GLU A 57 10.81 -3.38 18.48
N GLU A 58 9.67 -3.98 18.13
CA GLU A 58 9.54 -4.80 16.92
C GLU A 58 9.63 -3.95 15.64
N ARG A 59 9.18 -2.69 15.67
CA ARG A 59 9.42 -1.71 14.61
C ARG A 59 10.92 -1.55 14.35
N ASN A 60 11.73 -1.34 15.39
CA ASN A 60 13.17 -1.13 15.23
C ASN A 60 13.85 -2.39 14.68
N LYS A 61 13.49 -3.58 15.20
CA LYS A 61 13.95 -4.87 14.66
C LYS A 61 13.56 -5.08 13.20
N THR A 62 12.36 -4.66 12.82
CA THR A 62 11.88 -4.72 11.43
C THR A 62 12.73 -3.82 10.54
N ILE A 63 13.00 -2.57 10.96
CA ILE A 63 13.85 -1.62 10.25
C ILE A 63 15.27 -2.17 10.09
N GLU A 64 15.86 -2.71 11.16
CA GLU A 64 17.18 -3.34 11.12
C GLU A 64 17.20 -4.53 10.16
N CYS A 65 16.20 -5.43 10.23
CA CYS A 65 16.07 -6.56 9.32
C CYS A 65 16.05 -6.11 7.87
N LEU A 66 15.25 -5.09 7.55
CA LEU A 66 15.14 -4.53 6.22
C LEU A 66 16.45 -3.85 5.76
N ALA A 67 17.19 -3.20 6.67
CA ALA A 67 18.48 -2.57 6.38
C ALA A 67 19.59 -3.59 6.08
N THR A 68 19.49 -4.82 6.62
CA THR A 68 20.47 -5.89 6.38
C THR A 68 20.29 -6.62 5.04
N ILE A 69 19.26 -6.27 4.26
CA ILE A 69 19.02 -6.89 2.95
C ILE A 69 20.15 -6.51 1.98
N LYS A 70 21.14 -7.41 1.84
CA LYS A 70 22.21 -7.30 0.86
C LYS A 70 21.75 -7.86 -0.48
N SER A 71 21.74 -7.03 -1.51
CA SER A 71 21.36 -7.38 -2.89
C SER A 71 22.47 -8.17 -3.57
N ASN A 72 22.54 -9.48 -3.33
CA ASN A 72 23.38 -10.38 -4.13
C ASN A 72 22.61 -10.92 -5.36
N ASN A 73 21.28 -10.79 -5.36
CA ASN A 73 20.34 -11.12 -6.45
C ASN A 73 19.65 -9.84 -6.96
N SER A 74 18.78 -9.93 -7.97
CA SER A 74 17.97 -8.78 -8.40
C SER A 74 17.19 -8.17 -7.23
N PHE A 75 17.11 -6.84 -7.19
CA PHE A 75 16.40 -6.06 -6.15
C PHE A 75 15.01 -6.67 -5.87
N CYS A 76 14.32 -7.04 -6.93
CA CYS A 76 13.00 -7.62 -6.92
C CYS A 76 12.86 -8.95 -6.18
N HIS A 77 13.73 -9.92 -6.49
CA HIS A 77 13.66 -11.23 -5.85
C HIS A 77 14.02 -11.12 -4.36
N THR A 78 15.01 -10.28 -4.05
CA THR A 78 15.49 -10.10 -2.68
C THR A 78 14.48 -9.32 -1.84
N PHE A 79 13.90 -8.24 -2.37
CA PHE A 79 13.03 -7.36 -1.61
C PHE A 79 11.67 -8.01 -1.31
N VAL A 80 11.01 -8.64 -2.28
CA VAL A 80 9.68 -9.27 -2.10
C VAL A 80 9.72 -10.33 -0.99
N HIS A 81 10.72 -11.21 -1.01
CA HIS A 81 10.83 -12.30 -0.05
C HIS A 81 11.27 -11.82 1.34
N HIS A 82 12.23 -10.90 1.40
CA HIS A 82 12.74 -10.41 2.67
C HIS A 82 11.78 -9.43 3.35
N PHE A 83 10.99 -8.67 2.58
CA PHE A 83 10.04 -7.71 3.11
C PHE A 83 8.99 -8.38 3.98
N GLY A 84 8.26 -9.37 3.45
CA GLY A 84 7.25 -10.10 4.22
C GLY A 84 7.84 -10.82 5.43
N ARG A 85 9.06 -11.34 5.31
CA ARG A 85 9.76 -11.98 6.43
C ARG A 85 10.12 -10.99 7.55
N CYS A 86 10.62 -9.81 7.19
CA CYS A 86 11.01 -8.80 8.16
C CYS A 86 9.82 -8.15 8.86
N THR A 87 8.69 -7.96 8.16
CA THR A 87 7.49 -7.34 8.73
C THR A 87 6.61 -8.30 9.53
N LYS A 88 6.75 -9.62 9.32
CA LYS A 88 5.87 -10.63 9.93
C LYS A 88 5.67 -10.47 11.44
N LYS A 89 6.75 -10.35 12.21
CA LYS A 89 6.64 -10.24 13.67
C LYS A 89 5.93 -8.96 14.11
N LEU A 90 6.15 -7.85 13.42
CA LEU A 90 5.46 -6.60 13.68
C LEU A 90 3.98 -6.72 13.35
N VAL A 91 3.63 -7.35 12.22
CA VAL A 91 2.25 -7.67 11.84
C VAL A 91 1.59 -8.51 12.92
N ASP A 92 2.17 -9.65 13.31
CA ASP A 92 1.63 -10.55 14.34
C ASP A 92 1.38 -9.80 15.66
N LYS A 93 2.31 -8.91 16.02
CA LYS A 93 2.22 -8.10 17.23
C LYS A 93 1.06 -7.12 17.17
N VAL A 94 0.91 -6.38 16.07
CA VAL A 94 -0.20 -5.46 15.86
C VAL A 94 -1.52 -6.24 15.83
N GLU A 95 -1.56 -7.37 15.14
CA GLU A 95 -2.77 -8.21 15.05
C GLU A 95 -3.23 -8.75 16.40
N SER A 96 -2.31 -9.07 17.31
CA SER A 96 -2.66 -9.58 18.63
C SER A 96 -3.33 -8.55 19.57
N CYS A 97 -3.24 -7.25 19.27
CA CYS A 97 -3.76 -6.19 20.13
C CYS A 97 -4.91 -5.38 19.54
N ILE A 98 -5.18 -5.55 18.24
CA ILE A 98 -6.30 -4.90 17.58
C ILE A 98 -7.60 -5.67 17.77
N GLU A 99 -8.71 -4.97 17.58
CA GLU A 99 -10.05 -5.55 17.66
C GLU A 99 -10.27 -6.56 16.52
N THR A 100 -11.04 -7.63 16.79
CA THR A 100 -11.35 -8.71 15.83
C THR A 100 -11.92 -8.20 14.49
N LYS A 101 -12.55 -7.02 14.47
CA LYS A 101 -13.11 -6.40 13.25
C LYS A 101 -12.06 -5.88 12.26
N ILE A 102 -10.86 -5.54 12.75
CA ILE A 102 -9.71 -5.11 11.95
C ILE A 102 -8.60 -6.16 11.93
N GLN A 103 -8.83 -7.32 12.55
CA GLN A 103 -7.93 -8.46 12.46
C GLN A 103 -7.74 -8.87 11.00
N GLY A 104 -6.49 -9.11 10.60
CA GLY A 104 -6.10 -9.36 9.21
C GLY A 104 -5.86 -8.10 8.38
N ALA A 105 -6.24 -6.90 8.85
CA ALA A 105 -5.92 -5.65 8.13
C ALA A 105 -4.40 -5.38 8.06
N PRO A 106 -3.60 -5.59 9.13
CA PRO A 106 -2.15 -5.46 9.04
C PRO A 106 -1.52 -6.43 8.02
N THR A 107 -1.97 -7.69 8.01
CA THR A 107 -1.56 -8.67 7.00
C THR A 107 -1.95 -8.22 5.59
N ALA A 108 -3.20 -7.80 5.38
CA ALA A 108 -3.66 -7.31 4.09
C ALA A 108 -2.84 -6.11 3.57
N VAL A 109 -2.42 -5.18 4.44
CA VAL A 109 -1.55 -4.07 4.06
C VAL A 109 -0.21 -4.58 3.53
N VAL A 110 0.41 -5.55 4.21
CA VAL A 110 1.66 -6.16 3.75
C VAL A 110 1.46 -6.90 2.43
N ASP A 111 0.36 -7.63 2.27
CA ASP A 111 0.06 -8.37 1.05
C ASP A 111 -0.15 -7.46 -0.17
N VAL A 112 -0.87 -6.34 0.00
CA VAL A 112 -1.01 -5.33 -1.07
C VAL A 112 0.36 -4.84 -1.53
N LEU A 113 1.23 -4.51 -0.59
CA LEU A 113 2.55 -3.97 -0.91
C LEU A 113 3.43 -5.01 -1.59
N VAL A 114 3.41 -6.25 -1.10
CA VAL A 114 4.09 -7.38 -1.75
C VAL A 114 3.58 -7.58 -3.17
N ALA A 115 2.27 -7.50 -3.40
CA ALA A 115 1.68 -7.62 -4.73
C ALA A 115 2.10 -6.47 -5.66
N GLN A 116 2.16 -5.24 -5.15
CA GLN A 116 2.63 -4.07 -5.92
C GLN A 116 4.12 -4.15 -6.26
N LEU A 117 4.94 -4.61 -5.32
CA LEU A 117 6.37 -4.82 -5.55
C LEU A 117 6.58 -5.90 -6.60
N ARG A 118 5.83 -7.01 -6.53
CA ARG A 118 5.86 -8.05 -7.56
C ARG A 118 5.46 -7.49 -8.92
N PHE A 119 4.38 -6.70 -8.98
CA PHE A 119 3.99 -6.03 -10.21
C PHE A 119 5.14 -5.20 -10.77
N ILE A 120 5.70 -4.24 -10.01
CA ILE A 120 6.82 -3.40 -10.46
C ILE A 120 8.00 -4.26 -10.95
N CYS A 121 8.23 -5.39 -10.30
CA CYS A 121 9.34 -6.29 -10.60
C CYS A 121 9.15 -7.21 -11.82
N GLU A 122 7.91 -7.50 -12.17
CA GLU A 122 7.52 -8.31 -13.33
C GLU A 122 7.19 -7.42 -14.54
N THR A 123 7.10 -6.11 -14.32
CA THR A 123 6.74 -5.10 -15.29
C THR A 123 7.96 -4.66 -16.11
N ASP A 124 7.73 -4.37 -17.38
CA ASP A 124 8.77 -3.83 -18.26
C ASP A 124 9.14 -2.37 -17.90
N GLY A 125 10.29 -1.91 -18.39
CA GLY A 125 10.76 -0.55 -18.11
C GLY A 125 9.80 0.54 -18.60
N GLU A 126 9.00 0.28 -19.65
CA GLU A 126 8.06 1.26 -20.21
C GLU A 126 6.93 1.57 -19.22
N HIS A 127 6.31 0.53 -18.67
CA HIS A 127 5.26 0.67 -17.67
C HIS A 127 5.77 1.28 -16.37
N ILE A 128 7.02 1.03 -15.96
CA ILE A 128 7.66 1.69 -14.81
C ILE A 128 7.77 3.20 -15.05
N LEU A 129 8.21 3.62 -16.24
CA LEU A 129 8.29 5.04 -16.59
C LEU A 129 6.91 5.70 -16.60
N GLU A 130 5.89 4.97 -17.04
CA GLU A 130 4.51 5.46 -17.06
C GLU A 130 3.93 5.70 -15.66
N ILE A 131 4.43 5.06 -14.60
CA ILE A 131 4.04 5.37 -13.20
C ILE A 131 4.29 6.86 -12.88
N PHE A 132 5.35 7.42 -13.46
CA PHE A 132 5.75 8.82 -13.27
C PHE A 132 5.08 9.77 -14.27
N ASN A 133 4.20 9.26 -15.14
CA ASN A 133 3.55 10.08 -16.16
C ASN A 133 2.72 11.18 -15.49
N PRO A 134 2.92 12.46 -15.88
CA PRO A 134 2.16 13.58 -15.38
C PRO A 134 0.66 13.45 -15.40
N CYS A 135 0.13 12.69 -16.34
CA CYS A 135 -1.28 12.45 -16.42
C CYS A 135 -1.83 11.71 -15.19
N ILE A 136 -1.06 10.78 -14.63
CA ILE A 136 -1.46 9.99 -13.46
C ILE A 136 -1.73 10.90 -12.28
N TYR A 137 -0.70 11.65 -11.83
CA TYR A 137 -0.85 12.50 -10.65
C TYR A 137 -1.81 13.67 -10.90
N LYS A 138 -1.82 14.28 -12.09
CA LYS A 138 -2.76 15.36 -12.38
C LYS A 138 -4.20 14.87 -12.28
N THR A 139 -4.49 13.67 -12.76
CA THR A 139 -5.84 13.09 -12.68
C THR A 139 -6.20 12.69 -11.24
N LEU A 140 -5.25 12.11 -10.51
CA LEU A 140 -5.44 11.69 -9.12
C LEU A 140 -5.51 12.85 -8.12
N PHE A 141 -5.11 14.07 -8.48
CA PHE A 141 -5.23 15.24 -7.59
C PHE A 141 -6.36 16.20 -7.97
N MET A 142 -7.18 15.83 -8.95
CA MET A 142 -8.31 16.63 -9.43
C MET A 142 -9.54 16.56 -8.52
N LYS A 143 -10.48 17.51 -8.72
CA LYS A 143 -11.73 17.59 -7.96
C LYS A 143 -12.55 16.30 -8.01
N ASP A 144 -12.54 15.61 -9.15
CA ASP A 144 -13.29 14.36 -9.35
C ASP A 144 -12.74 13.25 -8.44
N GLU A 145 -11.41 13.11 -8.39
CA GLU A 145 -10.75 12.20 -7.45
C GLU A 145 -11.08 12.57 -5.99
N LYS A 146 -11.08 13.86 -5.64
CA LYS A 146 -11.40 14.29 -4.28
C LYS A 146 -12.79 13.86 -3.86
N ASN A 147 -13.75 13.76 -4.79
CA ASN A 147 -15.09 13.25 -4.50
C ASN A 147 -15.11 11.73 -4.33
N CYS A 148 -14.37 10.99 -5.17
CA CYS A 148 -14.18 9.55 -5.02
C CYS A 148 -13.54 9.22 -3.66
N THR A 149 -12.45 9.91 -3.31
CA THR A 149 -11.71 9.72 -2.05
C THR A 149 -12.56 10.08 -0.85
N ARG A 150 -13.31 11.20 -0.89
CA ARG A 150 -14.26 11.53 0.18
C ARG A 150 -15.34 10.48 0.38
N THR A 151 -15.84 9.90 -0.71
CA THR A 151 -16.88 8.86 -0.65
C THR A 151 -16.31 7.60 -0.02
N PHE A 152 -15.15 7.15 -0.48
CA PHE A 152 -14.39 6.04 0.10
C PHE A 152 -14.15 6.26 1.60
N ASP A 153 -13.52 7.38 1.97
CA ASP A 153 -13.20 7.70 3.37
C ASP A 153 -14.45 7.71 4.26
N ARG A 154 -15.56 8.26 3.76
CA ARG A 154 -16.83 8.29 4.47
C ARG A 154 -17.40 6.89 4.69
N HIS A 155 -17.36 6.02 3.68
CA HIS A 155 -17.87 4.66 3.79
C HIS A 155 -17.03 3.80 4.72
N ILE A 156 -15.69 3.92 4.65
CA ILE A 156 -14.76 3.30 5.60
C ILE A 156 -15.06 3.78 7.03
N HIS A 157 -15.19 5.09 7.24
CA HIS A 157 -15.46 5.68 8.55
C HIS A 157 -16.82 5.25 9.13
N ASN A 158 -17.87 5.24 8.30
CA ASN A 158 -19.19 4.80 8.73
C ASN A 158 -19.21 3.30 9.05
N SER A 159 -18.55 2.47 8.23
CA SER A 159 -18.46 1.03 8.48
C SER A 159 -17.69 0.70 9.76
N ALA A 160 -16.64 1.49 10.07
CA ALA A 160 -15.92 1.37 11.33
C ALA A 160 -16.79 1.71 12.55
N LYS A 161 -17.74 2.66 12.42
CA LYS A 161 -18.73 2.98 13.46
C LYS A 161 -19.81 1.91 13.61
N GLU A 162 -20.19 1.27 12.51
CA GLU A 162 -21.18 0.18 12.47
C GLU A 162 -20.60 -1.19 12.87
N ASP A 163 -19.36 -1.22 13.35
CA ASP A 163 -18.67 -2.42 13.83
C ASP A 163 -18.56 -3.55 12.80
N LYS A 164 -18.48 -3.18 11.51
CA LYS A 164 -18.32 -4.13 10.41
C LYS A 164 -16.89 -4.65 10.32
N LYS A 165 -16.71 -5.89 9.85
CA LYS A 165 -15.39 -6.42 9.46
C LYS A 165 -14.81 -5.55 8.34
N MET A 166 -13.59 -5.06 8.53
CA MET A 166 -13.05 -4.02 7.65
C MET A 166 -12.57 -4.53 6.29
N ILE A 167 -12.03 -5.75 6.19
CA ILE A 167 -11.47 -6.23 4.93
C ILE A 167 -12.53 -6.31 3.82
N PRO A 168 -13.72 -6.93 4.00
CA PRO A 168 -14.76 -6.94 2.97
C PRO A 168 -15.24 -5.54 2.57
N VAL A 169 -15.32 -4.63 3.54
CA VAL A 169 -15.67 -3.23 3.28
C VAL A 169 -14.60 -2.58 2.41
N VAL A 170 -13.33 -2.62 2.83
CA VAL A 170 -12.21 -2.04 2.06
C VAL A 170 -12.17 -2.61 0.65
N CYS A 171 -12.39 -3.92 0.47
CA CYS A 171 -12.43 -4.54 -0.84
C CYS A 171 -13.56 -4.00 -1.72
N LYS A 172 -14.78 -3.94 -1.18
CA LYS A 172 -15.93 -3.39 -1.90
C LYS A 172 -15.69 -1.92 -2.27
N GLU A 173 -15.29 -1.11 -1.30
CA GLU A 173 -15.06 0.33 -1.49
C GLU A 173 -13.89 0.60 -2.44
N THR A 174 -12.86 -0.24 -2.48
CA THR A 174 -11.75 -0.10 -3.42
C THR A 174 -12.19 -0.37 -4.86
N LEU A 175 -13.11 -1.33 -5.07
CA LEU A 175 -13.70 -1.58 -6.39
C LEU A 175 -14.59 -0.41 -6.85
N GLU A 176 -15.40 0.14 -5.95
CA GLU A 176 -16.20 1.33 -6.21
C GLU A 176 -15.31 2.54 -6.52
N TYR A 177 -14.23 2.72 -5.75
CA TYR A 177 -13.24 3.77 -5.97
C TYR A 177 -12.54 3.64 -7.32
N LYS A 178 -12.10 2.43 -7.69
CA LYS A 178 -11.53 2.13 -9.03
C LYS A 178 -12.50 2.58 -10.11
N THR A 179 -13.77 2.20 -10.00
CA THR A 179 -14.81 2.57 -10.98
C THR A 179 -15.01 4.08 -11.04
N CYS A 180 -15.02 4.75 -9.88
CA CYS A 180 -15.19 6.20 -9.77
C CYS A 180 -14.07 6.97 -10.49
N ILE A 181 -12.82 6.48 -10.43
CA ILE A 181 -11.70 7.17 -11.06
C ILE A 181 -11.38 6.72 -12.49
N ASP A 182 -11.84 5.54 -12.92
CA ASP A 182 -11.55 4.97 -14.24
C ASP A 182 -12.04 5.87 -15.39
N GLU A 183 -13.25 6.43 -15.29
CA GLU A 183 -13.80 7.34 -16.30
C GLU A 183 -12.99 8.66 -16.42
N PRO A 184 -12.76 9.43 -15.32
CA PRO A 184 -11.87 10.59 -15.36
C PRO A 184 -10.48 10.26 -15.91
N PHE A 185 -9.96 9.07 -15.61
CA PHE A 185 -8.65 8.61 -16.06
C PHE A 185 -8.63 8.33 -17.56
N LYS A 186 -9.62 7.60 -18.09
CA LYS A 186 -9.77 7.34 -19.53
C LYS A 186 -9.95 8.63 -20.33
N ALA A 187 -10.68 9.60 -19.79
CA ALA A 187 -10.93 10.88 -20.46
C ALA A 187 -9.66 11.73 -20.56
N LYS A 188 -8.79 11.71 -19.54
CA LYS A 188 -7.64 12.62 -19.43
C LYS A 188 -6.32 11.98 -19.88
N CYS A 189 -6.15 10.68 -19.63
CA CYS A 189 -4.96 9.93 -20.00
C CYS A 189 -5.22 9.09 -21.25
N GLN A 190 -4.73 9.60 -22.38
CA GLN A 190 -4.95 8.99 -23.70
C GLN A 190 -3.94 7.89 -24.03
N ASN A 191 -2.75 7.93 -23.42
CA ASN A 191 -1.73 6.89 -23.59
C ASN A 191 -2.22 5.57 -22.95
N GLU A 192 -2.25 4.52 -23.77
CA GLU A 192 -2.75 3.20 -23.38
C GLU A 192 -1.88 2.53 -22.32
N ILE A 193 -0.55 2.65 -22.41
CA ILE A 193 0.40 2.11 -21.43
C ILE A 193 0.16 2.78 -20.07
N THR A 194 -0.01 4.12 -20.02
CA THR A 194 -0.37 4.83 -18.78
C THR A 194 -1.65 4.29 -18.14
N ARG A 195 -2.69 4.04 -18.96
CA ARG A 195 -3.96 3.48 -18.47
C ARG A 195 -3.79 2.06 -17.95
N ASN A 196 -3.05 1.22 -18.68
CA ASN A 196 -2.77 -0.15 -18.30
C ASN A 196 -1.98 -0.20 -16.99
N THR A 197 -0.92 0.62 -16.84
CA THR A 197 -0.14 0.74 -15.60
C THR A 197 -1.02 1.03 -14.39
N VAL A 198 -1.96 1.98 -14.48
CA VAL A 198 -2.88 2.28 -13.37
C VAL A 198 -3.83 1.12 -13.08
N GLN A 199 -4.37 0.47 -14.12
CA GLN A 199 -5.24 -0.69 -13.93
C GLN A 199 -4.51 -1.86 -13.25
N GLU A 200 -3.24 -2.08 -13.56
CA GLU A 200 -2.43 -3.10 -12.90
C GLU A 200 -2.11 -2.76 -11.44
N ILE A 201 -1.81 -1.50 -11.12
CA ILE A 201 -1.63 -1.05 -9.72
C ILE A 201 -2.90 -1.33 -8.91
N PHE A 202 -4.08 -1.03 -9.46
CA PHE A 202 -5.36 -1.36 -8.85
C PHE A 202 -5.56 -2.86 -8.68
N ARG A 203 -5.22 -3.64 -9.70
CA ARG A 203 -5.33 -5.10 -9.66
C ARG A 203 -4.44 -5.69 -8.57
N GLY A 204 -3.22 -5.18 -8.42
CA GLY A 204 -2.30 -5.52 -7.34
C GLY A 204 -2.90 -5.21 -5.97
N ALA A 205 -3.43 -3.99 -5.79
CA ALA A 205 -4.09 -3.56 -4.54
C ALA A 205 -5.34 -4.39 -4.18
N MET A 206 -6.01 -4.96 -5.18
CA MET A 206 -7.17 -5.82 -4.99
C MET A 206 -6.81 -7.29 -4.76
N THR A 207 -5.53 -7.67 -4.74
CA THR A 207 -5.11 -9.07 -4.54
C THR A 207 -5.64 -9.69 -3.25
N PRO A 208 -5.56 -9.02 -2.07
CA PRO A 208 -6.11 -9.59 -0.83
C PRO A 208 -7.64 -9.76 -0.85
N CYS A 209 -8.32 -9.10 -1.79
CA CYS A 209 -9.76 -9.18 -1.95
C CYS A 209 -10.23 -10.36 -2.80
N LYS A 210 -9.31 -11.04 -3.51
CA LYS A 210 -9.64 -12.17 -4.39
C LYS A 210 -10.18 -13.37 -3.61
N GLU A 211 -9.68 -13.59 -2.39
CA GLU A 211 -10.16 -14.67 -1.52
C GLU A 211 -11.54 -14.39 -0.90
N ILE A 212 -11.95 -13.12 -0.83
CA ILE A 212 -13.21 -12.69 -0.20
C ILE A 212 -14.37 -12.73 -1.20
N ASN A 213 -14.09 -12.59 -2.50
CA ASN A 213 -15.15 -12.36 -3.47
C ASN A 213 -15.70 -13.60 -4.17
N ASN A 214 -14.98 -14.72 -4.33
CA ASN A 214 -15.42 -15.82 -5.23
C ASN A 214 -16.10 -15.26 -6.51
N ILE A 215 -15.44 -14.25 -7.10
CA ILE A 215 -15.65 -13.73 -8.46
C ILE A 215 -14.36 -14.03 -9.20
#